data_AF-A0A2M7W691-F1
#
_entry.id   AF-A0A2M7W691-F1
#
_cell.length_a   1.000
_cell.length_b   1.000
_cell.length_c   1.000
_cell.angle_alpha   90.00
_cell.angle_beta   90.00
_cell.angle_gamma   90.00
#
_symmetry.space_group_name_H-M   'P 1'
#
loop_
_entity.id
_entity.type
_entity.pdbx_description
1 polymer ?
#
loop_
_entity_poly.entity_id
_entity_poly.type
_entity_poly.pdbx_seq_one_letter_code
_entity_poly.pdbx_strand_id
1 'polypeptide(L)'
;MKKVFIPLCLLVLLASPALAANATRPGKIREEARIRIQSIRDEKKQQILEHINSQLTLINGRTTQAMLKHLERIQTLLNKIKVRMPAVDIAAAQTKINEAEAAVNAQAEKEYVIEFIDESGLRVGASAAKTQFRADIKAVREKVRLARQAVVDVLKAAKAL
;
A
#
# COMPACT_ATOMS: atom_id res chain seq x y z
N MET A 1 39.29 44.87 10.09
CA MET A 1 38.88 43.47 10.37
C MET A 1 37.40 43.30 10.01
N LYS A 2 37.16 42.46 8.98
CA LYS A 2 35.93 41.73 8.60
C LYS A 2 34.60 42.52 8.49
N LYS A 3 34.36 43.11 7.31
CA LYS A 3 32.99 43.31 6.79
C LYS A 3 32.64 42.10 5.94
N VAL A 4 31.74 41.25 6.43
CA VAL A 4 31.25 40.07 5.72
C VAL A 4 30.23 40.54 4.68
N PHE A 5 30.53 40.29 3.41
CA PHE A 5 29.61 40.38 2.29
C PHE A 5 28.56 39.26 2.43
N ILE A 6 27.29 39.64 2.58
CA ILE A 6 26.16 38.75 2.25
C ILE A 6 25.45 39.42 1.08
N PRO A 7 25.50 38.82 -0.12
CA PRO A 7 24.45 39.03 -1.09
C PRO A 7 23.69 37.72 -1.30
N LEU A 8 22.45 37.90 -1.74
CA LEU A 8 21.72 37.06 -2.67
C LEU A 8 20.41 36.51 -2.08
N CYS A 9 19.34 37.17 -2.51
CA CYS A 9 18.05 36.60 -2.85
C CYS A 9 17.57 35.40 -2.04
N LEU A 10 16.61 35.62 -1.16
CA LEU A 10 15.41 34.78 -1.23
C LEU A 10 14.17 35.67 -1.22
N LEU A 11 13.73 35.88 -2.45
CA LEU A 11 12.42 36.35 -2.88
C LEU A 11 11.31 35.59 -2.13
N VAL A 12 10.32 36.36 -1.69
CA VAL A 12 8.90 36.01 -1.55
C VAL A 12 8.54 34.61 -2.06
N LEU A 13 8.03 33.77 -1.17
CA LEU A 13 6.94 32.81 -1.41
C LEU A 13 6.58 32.12 -0.09
N LEU A 14 5.79 32.79 0.76
CA LEU A 14 4.86 32.06 1.61
C LEU A 14 3.78 31.50 0.70
N ALA A 15 4.10 30.41 0.01
CA ALA A 15 3.13 29.57 -0.64
C ALA A 15 2.27 28.94 0.46
N SER A 16 1.00 29.36 0.51
CA SER A 16 -0.06 28.78 1.32
C SER A 16 -0.02 27.23 1.28
N PRO A 17 -0.30 26.53 2.39
CA PRO A 17 -0.38 25.07 2.40
C PRO A 17 -1.65 24.51 1.71
N ALA A 18 -2.36 25.30 0.92
CA ALA A 18 -3.62 24.92 0.29
C ALA A 18 -3.47 24.03 -0.96
N LEU A 19 -2.25 23.77 -1.45
CA LEU A 19 -2.01 23.00 -2.67
C LEU A 19 -1.56 21.53 -2.45
N ALA A 20 -1.66 21.02 -1.21
CA ALA A 20 -1.44 19.60 -0.93
C ALA A 20 -2.75 18.81 -0.68
N ALA A 21 -3.91 19.48 -0.68
CA ALA A 21 -5.21 18.89 -0.36
C ALA A 21 -6.01 18.40 -1.58
N ASN A 22 -5.40 18.33 -2.76
CA ASN A 22 -5.96 17.63 -3.93
C ASN A 22 -5.10 16.39 -4.26
N ALA A 23 -4.72 15.64 -3.22
CA ALA A 23 -4.31 14.25 -3.38
C ALA A 23 -5.50 13.52 -4.02
N THR A 24 -5.29 13.11 -5.27
CA THR A 24 -6.28 12.63 -6.21
C THR A 24 -7.18 11.57 -5.58
N ARG A 25 -8.48 11.87 -5.43
CA ARG A 25 -9.47 10.89 -4.95
C ARG A 25 -9.34 9.63 -5.82
N PRO A 26 -9.39 8.40 -5.26
CA PRO A 26 -9.21 7.16 -6.02
C PRO A 26 -10.14 7.09 -7.25
N GLY A 27 -11.37 7.62 -7.15
CA GLY A 27 -12.28 7.71 -8.29
C GLY A 27 -11.81 8.56 -9.48
N LYS A 28 -10.97 9.58 -9.28
CA LYS A 28 -10.44 10.42 -10.38
C LYS A 28 -9.31 9.70 -11.15
N ILE A 29 -8.45 8.97 -10.44
CA ILE A 29 -7.33 8.23 -11.04
C ILE A 29 -7.87 7.15 -11.99
N ARG A 30 -8.91 6.41 -11.60
CA ARG A 30 -9.56 5.41 -12.48
C ARG A 30 -10.12 6.01 -13.75
N GLU A 31 -10.74 7.19 -13.65
CA GLU A 31 -11.41 7.80 -14.78
C GLU A 31 -10.38 8.32 -15.80
N GLU A 32 -9.32 8.96 -15.33
CA GLU A 32 -8.19 9.36 -16.18
C GLU A 32 -7.51 8.16 -16.85
N ALA A 33 -7.34 7.05 -16.11
CA ALA A 33 -6.78 5.82 -16.66
C ALA A 33 -7.70 5.21 -17.74
N ARG A 34 -9.01 5.21 -17.53
CA ARG A 34 -9.99 4.73 -18.53
C ARG A 34 -9.96 5.57 -19.80
N ILE A 35 -9.93 6.90 -19.67
CA ILE A 35 -9.87 7.82 -20.81
C ILE A 35 -8.59 7.57 -21.63
N ARG A 36 -7.44 7.37 -20.97
CA ARG A 36 -6.20 7.02 -21.68
C ARG A 36 -6.29 5.68 -22.40
N ILE A 37 -6.92 4.68 -21.82
CA ILE A 37 -7.09 3.37 -22.47
C ILE A 37 -8.00 3.48 -23.70
N GLN A 38 -9.07 4.27 -23.65
CA GLN A 38 -9.98 4.49 -24.78
C GLN A 38 -9.34 5.26 -25.95
N SER A 39 -8.24 5.99 -25.71
CA SER A 39 -7.50 6.69 -26.77
C SER A 39 -6.61 5.79 -27.64
N ILE A 40 -6.52 4.50 -27.32
CA ILE A 40 -5.71 3.52 -28.07
C ILE A 40 -6.45 3.13 -29.35
N ARG A 41 -5.77 3.17 -30.50
CA ARG A 41 -6.41 2.81 -31.78
C ARG A 41 -6.55 1.31 -31.97
N ASP A 42 -5.59 0.54 -31.48
CA ASP A 42 -5.63 -0.92 -31.57
C ASP A 42 -6.58 -1.50 -30.51
N GLU A 43 -7.78 -1.91 -30.96
CA GLU A 43 -8.81 -2.51 -30.12
C GLU A 43 -8.32 -3.71 -29.31
N LYS A 44 -7.41 -4.54 -29.86
CA LYS A 44 -6.88 -5.70 -29.13
C LYS A 44 -5.99 -5.24 -27.97
N LYS A 45 -5.15 -4.23 -28.20
CA LYS A 45 -4.30 -3.67 -27.13
C LYS A 45 -5.14 -2.98 -26.07
N GLN A 46 -6.19 -2.27 -26.46
CA GLN A 46 -7.15 -1.67 -25.54
C GLN A 46 -7.78 -2.72 -24.62
N GLN A 47 -8.38 -3.78 -25.20
CA GLN A 47 -9.00 -4.86 -24.43
C GLN A 47 -8.02 -5.55 -23.46
N ILE A 48 -6.77 -5.76 -23.90
CA ILE A 48 -5.73 -6.36 -23.05
C ILE A 48 -5.44 -5.47 -21.83
N LEU A 49 -5.36 -4.15 -22.00
CA LEU A 49 -5.08 -3.24 -20.89
C LEU A 49 -6.26 -3.11 -19.93
N GLU A 50 -7.49 -3.03 -20.44
CA GLU A 50 -8.69 -3.05 -19.62
C GLU A 50 -8.75 -4.33 -18.79
N HIS A 51 -8.41 -5.47 -19.42
CA HIS A 51 -8.30 -6.75 -18.74
C HIS A 51 -7.20 -6.72 -17.67
N ILE A 52 -6.00 -6.22 -17.96
CA ILE A 52 -4.92 -6.14 -16.97
C ILE A 52 -5.31 -5.25 -15.79
N ASN A 53 -5.89 -4.08 -16.04
CA ASN A 53 -6.28 -3.13 -15.00
C ASN A 53 -7.39 -3.71 -14.09
N SER A 54 -8.40 -4.35 -14.68
CA SER A 54 -9.45 -5.03 -13.93
C SER A 54 -8.91 -6.21 -13.10
N GLN A 55 -8.00 -7.01 -13.66
CA GLN A 55 -7.34 -8.10 -12.94
C GLN A 55 -6.49 -7.60 -11.77
N LEU A 56 -5.70 -6.54 -11.95
CA LEU A 56 -4.90 -5.97 -10.85
C LEU A 56 -5.80 -5.49 -9.70
N THR A 57 -6.89 -4.79 -10.02
CA THR A 57 -7.86 -4.31 -9.03
C THR A 57 -8.51 -5.48 -8.28
N LEU A 58 -8.97 -6.49 -9.03
CA LEU A 58 -9.63 -7.68 -8.47
C LEU A 58 -8.69 -8.48 -7.56
N ILE A 59 -7.45 -8.73 -8.02
CA ILE A 59 -6.47 -9.49 -7.24
C ILE A 59 -6.05 -8.71 -6.00
N ASN A 60 -5.87 -7.38 -6.11
CA ASN A 60 -5.57 -6.55 -4.95
C ASN A 60 -6.66 -6.69 -3.89
N GLY A 61 -7.93 -6.48 -4.25
CA GLY A 61 -9.06 -6.59 -3.33
C GLY A 61 -9.20 -7.99 -2.70
N ARG A 62 -9.09 -9.06 -3.50
CA ARG A 62 -9.14 -10.44 -2.97
C ARG A 62 -7.99 -10.72 -2.01
N THR A 63 -6.79 -10.25 -2.33
CA THR A 63 -5.59 -10.51 -1.54
C THR A 63 -5.62 -9.75 -0.22
N THR A 64 -5.98 -8.47 -0.24
CA THR A 64 -6.08 -7.64 0.98
C THR A 64 -7.21 -8.13 1.88
N GLN A 65 -8.37 -8.51 1.32
CA GLN A 65 -9.45 -9.10 2.10
C GLN A 65 -9.02 -10.41 2.80
N ALA A 66 -8.26 -11.28 2.11
CA ALA A 66 -7.73 -12.50 2.71
C ALA A 66 -6.74 -12.20 3.84
N MET A 67 -5.86 -11.20 3.65
CA MET A 67 -4.91 -10.76 4.69
C MET A 67 -5.63 -10.22 5.93
N LEU A 68 -6.67 -9.39 5.76
CA LEU A 68 -7.45 -8.87 6.89
C LEU A 68 -8.11 -10.00 7.69
N LYS A 69 -8.71 -10.98 7.00
CA LYS A 69 -9.28 -12.18 7.67
C LYS A 69 -8.23 -12.97 8.44
N HIS A 70 -6.98 -13.01 7.96
CA HIS A 70 -5.89 -13.64 8.69
C HIS A 70 -5.46 -12.82 9.92
N LEU A 71 -5.38 -11.50 9.80
CA LEU A 71 -5.06 -10.61 10.92
C LEU A 71 -6.13 -10.66 12.01
N GLU A 72 -7.41 -10.71 11.64
CA GLU A 72 -8.52 -10.89 12.59
C GLU A 72 -8.38 -12.16 13.44
N ARG A 73 -7.98 -13.28 12.80
CA ARG A 73 -7.71 -14.54 13.51
C ARG A 73 -6.50 -14.43 14.42
N ILE A 74 -5.44 -13.75 13.98
CA ILE A 74 -4.22 -13.50 14.78
C ILE A 74 -4.57 -12.64 16.00
N GLN A 75 -5.35 -11.57 15.82
CA GLN A 75 -5.85 -10.71 16.90
C GLN A 75 -6.70 -11.50 17.89
N THR A 76 -7.59 -12.37 17.40
CA THR A 76 -8.41 -13.24 18.25
C THR A 76 -7.56 -14.15 19.12
N LEU A 77 -6.46 -14.69 18.58
CA LEU A 77 -5.52 -15.50 19.37
C LEU A 77 -4.81 -14.66 20.43
N LEU A 78 -4.32 -13.46 20.08
CA LEU A 78 -3.67 -12.57 21.04
C LEU A 78 -4.61 -12.17 22.19
N ASN A 79 -5.87 -11.89 21.88
CA ASN A 79 -6.91 -11.60 22.87
C ASN A 79 -7.14 -12.77 23.83
N LYS A 80 -7.15 -14.01 23.33
CA LYS A 80 -7.26 -15.21 24.17
C LYS A 80 -6.06 -15.36 25.12
N ILE A 81 -4.85 -15.04 24.67
CA ILE A 81 -3.66 -15.03 25.52
C ILE A 81 -3.81 -13.99 26.63
N LYS A 82 -4.20 -12.77 26.28
CA LYS A 82 -4.42 -11.67 27.23
C LYS A 82 -5.37 -12.06 28.36
N VAL A 83 -6.47 -12.74 28.03
CA VAL A 83 -7.48 -13.18 29.01
C VAL A 83 -6.95 -14.32 29.88
N ARG A 84 -6.29 -15.32 29.30
CA ARG A 84 -5.82 -16.50 30.04
C ARG A 84 -4.55 -16.24 30.84
N MET A 85 -3.73 -15.29 30.41
CA MET A 85 -2.38 -15.04 30.92
C MET A 85 -2.12 -13.54 31.02
N PRO A 86 -2.79 -12.84 31.95
CA PRO A 86 -2.76 -11.37 32.03
C PRO A 86 -1.39 -10.78 32.37
N ALA A 87 -0.49 -11.59 32.94
CA ALA A 87 0.89 -11.19 33.27
C ALA A 87 1.84 -11.21 32.05
N VAL A 88 1.43 -11.83 30.93
CA VAL A 88 2.26 -11.89 29.71
C VAL A 88 2.15 -10.57 28.96
N ASP A 89 3.29 -9.94 28.66
CA ASP A 89 3.31 -8.74 27.83
C ASP A 89 2.98 -9.08 26.36
N ILE A 90 1.99 -8.37 25.83
CA ILE A 90 1.49 -8.52 24.45
C ILE A 90 1.70 -7.27 23.60
N ALA A 91 2.26 -6.19 24.16
CA ALA A 91 2.29 -4.88 23.52
C ALA A 91 3.02 -4.89 22.17
N ALA A 92 4.15 -5.60 22.11
CA ALA A 92 4.93 -5.76 20.88
C ALA A 92 4.13 -6.49 19.78
N ALA A 93 3.43 -7.57 20.14
CA ALA A 93 2.60 -8.31 19.18
C ALA A 93 1.41 -7.48 18.69
N GLN A 94 0.75 -6.76 19.59
CA GLN A 94 -0.36 -5.85 19.23
C GLN A 94 0.12 -4.77 18.25
N THR A 95 1.29 -4.18 18.49
CA THR A 95 1.87 -3.17 17.60
C THR A 95 2.09 -3.74 16.19
N LYS A 96 2.59 -4.97 16.06
CA LYS A 96 2.79 -5.62 14.76
C LYS A 96 1.50 -5.95 14.03
N ILE A 97 0.44 -6.32 14.76
CA ILE A 97 -0.89 -6.50 14.15
C ILE A 97 -1.39 -5.16 13.60
N ASN A 98 -1.33 -4.08 14.39
CA ASN A 98 -1.79 -2.76 13.96
C ASN A 98 -1.00 -2.24 12.74
N GLU A 99 0.34 -2.40 12.74
CA GLU A 99 1.19 -2.06 11.59
C GLU A 99 0.76 -2.83 10.32
N ALA A 100 0.46 -4.13 10.47
CA ALA A 100 0.05 -4.96 9.34
C ALA A 100 -1.35 -4.58 8.84
N GLU A 101 -2.31 -4.32 9.74
CA GLU A 101 -3.66 -3.87 9.37
C GLU A 101 -3.63 -2.54 8.62
N ALA A 102 -2.88 -1.56 9.12
CA ALA A 102 -2.70 -0.28 8.45
C ALA A 102 -2.10 -0.45 7.05
N ALA A 103 -1.07 -1.31 6.90
CA ALA A 103 -0.45 -1.59 5.62
C ALA A 103 -1.40 -2.30 4.63
N VAL A 104 -2.23 -3.23 5.11
CA VAL A 104 -3.23 -3.93 4.28
C VAL A 104 -4.35 -2.99 3.84
N ASN A 105 -4.82 -2.10 4.72
CA ASN A 105 -5.83 -1.10 4.38
C ASN A 105 -5.31 -0.09 3.35
N ALA A 106 -4.11 0.45 3.56
CA ALA A 106 -3.46 1.32 2.59
C ALA A 106 -3.27 0.63 1.23
N GLN A 107 -2.89 -0.65 1.24
CA GLN A 107 -2.77 -1.45 0.02
C GLN A 107 -4.11 -1.66 -0.68
N ALA A 108 -5.22 -1.82 0.05
CA ALA A 108 -6.54 -2.04 -0.52
C ALA A 108 -7.03 -0.81 -1.32
N GLU A 109 -6.59 0.38 -0.93
CA GLU A 109 -6.92 1.65 -1.59
C GLU A 109 -6.02 1.96 -2.78
N LYS A 110 -4.90 1.24 -2.95
CA LYS A 110 -3.97 1.48 -4.07
C LYS A 110 -4.58 1.09 -5.41
N GLU A 111 -4.30 1.94 -6.38
CA GLU A 111 -4.64 1.74 -7.79
C GLU A 111 -3.37 1.66 -8.63
N TYR A 112 -3.34 0.71 -9.56
CA TYR A 112 -2.17 0.45 -10.41
C TYR A 112 -2.47 0.93 -11.81
N VAL A 113 -2.20 2.22 -12.06
CA VAL A 113 -2.36 2.81 -13.39
C VAL A 113 -1.24 2.34 -14.29
N ILE A 114 -1.62 1.95 -15.52
CA ILE A 114 -0.65 1.64 -16.56
C ILE A 114 -0.25 2.95 -17.23
N GLU A 115 0.97 3.40 -16.96
CA GLU A 115 1.52 4.61 -17.56
C GLU A 115 2.26 4.30 -18.86
N PHE A 116 1.99 5.07 -19.91
CA PHE A 116 2.62 4.95 -21.22
C PHE A 116 2.53 6.28 -21.98
N ILE A 117 3.51 6.54 -22.86
CA ILE A 117 3.57 7.74 -23.70
C ILE A 117 2.90 7.47 -25.05
N ASP A 118 3.11 6.27 -25.61
CA ASP A 118 2.60 5.85 -26.91
C ASP A 118 2.23 4.35 -26.90
N GLU A 119 1.65 3.85 -27.99
CA GLU A 119 1.21 2.46 -28.08
C GLU A 119 2.37 1.45 -28.01
N SER A 120 3.60 1.85 -28.38
CA SER A 120 4.77 0.98 -28.27
C SER A 120 5.20 0.77 -26.81
N GLY A 121 4.98 1.78 -25.95
CA GLY A 121 5.23 1.75 -24.51
C GLY A 121 4.24 0.94 -23.68
N LEU A 122 3.11 0.50 -24.22
CA LEU A 122 2.05 -0.20 -23.48
C LEU A 122 2.53 -1.44 -22.74
N ARG A 123 3.36 -2.26 -23.39
CA ARG A 123 3.90 -3.47 -22.78
C ARG A 123 4.80 -3.13 -21.60
N VAL A 124 5.62 -2.08 -21.73
CA VAL A 124 6.54 -1.63 -20.69
C VAL A 124 5.76 -1.10 -19.50
N GLY A 125 4.78 -0.21 -19.73
CA GLY A 125 3.90 0.33 -18.69
C GLY A 125 3.14 -0.76 -17.94
N ALA A 126 2.54 -1.70 -18.66
CA ALA A 126 1.80 -2.81 -18.04
C ALA A 126 2.72 -3.73 -17.21
N SER A 127 3.95 -3.95 -17.68
CA SER A 127 4.96 -4.72 -16.94
C SER A 127 5.41 -4.00 -15.67
N ALA A 128 5.61 -2.68 -15.75
CA ALA A 128 5.95 -1.85 -14.59
C ALA A 128 4.85 -1.90 -13.52
N ALA A 129 3.59 -1.67 -13.91
CA ALA A 129 2.44 -1.75 -13.00
C ALA A 129 2.33 -3.13 -12.32
N LYS A 130 2.49 -4.23 -13.08
CA LYS A 130 2.50 -5.59 -12.52
C LYS A 130 3.67 -5.82 -11.55
N THR A 131 4.84 -5.29 -11.86
CA THR A 131 6.04 -5.44 -11.03
C THR A 131 5.88 -4.70 -9.70
N GLN A 132 5.38 -3.47 -9.76
CA GLN A 132 5.05 -2.67 -8.58
C GLN A 132 3.99 -3.37 -7.72
N PHE A 133 2.90 -3.85 -8.32
CA PHE A 133 1.87 -4.61 -7.61
C PHE A 133 2.45 -5.82 -6.86
N ARG A 134 3.33 -6.60 -7.52
CA ARG A 134 3.97 -7.76 -6.88
C ARG A 134 4.87 -7.36 -5.72
N ALA A 135 5.66 -6.30 -5.87
CA ALA A 135 6.53 -5.78 -4.83
C ALA A 135 5.72 -5.32 -3.61
N ASP A 136 4.66 -4.55 -3.85
CA ASP A 136 3.77 -4.03 -2.83
C ASP A 136 3.06 -5.15 -2.05
N ILE A 137 2.47 -6.13 -2.76
CA ILE A 137 1.85 -7.29 -2.12
C ILE A 137 2.87 -8.09 -1.31
N LYS A 138 4.10 -8.27 -1.80
CA LYS A 138 5.15 -8.97 -1.06
C LYS A 138 5.49 -8.24 0.24
N ALA A 139 5.64 -6.92 0.19
CA ALA A 139 5.92 -6.10 1.36
C ALA A 139 4.80 -6.20 2.42
N VAL A 140 3.54 -6.15 1.99
CA VAL A 140 2.38 -6.29 2.89
C VAL A 140 2.29 -7.71 3.47
N ARG A 141 2.51 -8.76 2.67
CA ARG A 141 2.56 -10.15 3.18
C ARG A 141 3.60 -10.33 4.26
N GLU A 142 4.76 -9.68 4.11
CA GLU A 142 5.82 -9.76 5.11
C GLU A 142 5.40 -9.13 6.44
N LYS A 143 4.66 -8.01 6.42
CA LYS A 143 4.09 -7.42 7.64
C LYS A 143 3.11 -8.38 8.33
N VAL A 144 2.22 -9.02 7.57
CA VAL A 144 1.30 -10.03 8.11
C VAL A 144 2.06 -11.22 8.71
N ARG A 145 3.13 -11.68 8.04
CA ARG A 145 4.00 -12.75 8.55
C ARG A 145 4.66 -12.37 9.87
N LEU A 146 5.18 -11.15 9.98
CA LEU A 146 5.80 -10.64 11.21
C LEU A 146 4.78 -10.49 12.35
N ALA A 147 3.55 -10.04 12.06
CA ALA A 147 2.47 -10.00 13.05
C ALA A 147 2.16 -11.41 13.59
N ARG A 148 2.04 -12.40 12.69
CA ARG A 148 1.86 -13.81 13.09
C ARG A 148 3.00 -14.30 13.96
N GLN A 149 4.24 -14.00 13.57
CA GLN A 149 5.43 -14.43 14.30
C GLN A 149 5.46 -13.85 15.71
N ALA A 150 5.14 -12.56 15.86
CA ALA A 150 5.10 -11.92 17.17
C ALA A 150 4.09 -12.58 18.12
N VAL A 151 2.90 -12.96 17.63
CA VAL A 151 1.93 -13.71 18.46
C VAL A 151 2.43 -15.11 18.83
N VAL A 152 3.13 -15.79 17.92
CA VAL A 152 3.76 -17.09 18.22
C VAL A 152 4.83 -16.94 19.29
N ASP A 153 5.63 -15.88 19.27
CA ASP A 153 6.68 -15.65 20.25
C ASP A 153 6.10 -15.33 21.63
N VAL A 154 5.01 -14.56 21.69
CA VAL A 154 4.21 -14.37 22.92
C VAL A 154 3.71 -15.73 23.46
N LEU A 155 3.16 -16.60 22.60
CA LEU A 155 2.71 -17.93 23.01
C LEU A 155 3.84 -18.82 23.55
N LYS A 156 5.05 -18.70 23.00
CA LYS A 156 6.22 -19.44 23.51
C LYS A 156 6.67 -18.92 24.86
N ALA A 157 6.75 -17.60 25.02
CA ALA A 157 7.09 -16.97 26.29
C ALA A 157 6.07 -17.32 27.38
N ALA A 158 4.79 -17.31 27.02
CA ALA A 158 3.69 -17.73 27.87
C ALA A 158 3.83 -19.18 28.35
N LYS A 159 4.23 -20.12 27.49
CA LYS A 159 4.43 -21.54 27.88
C LYS A 159 5.64 -21.80 28.77
N ALA A 160 6.59 -20.85 28.82
CA ALA A 160 7.78 -20.96 29.65
C ALA A 160 7.57 -20.47 31.09
N LEU A 161 6.40 -19.86 31.37
CA LEU A 161 5.91 -19.48 32.70
C LEU A 161 5.10 -20.62 33.31
#